data_AF-J4TBN3-F1
#
_entry.id   AF-J4TBN3-F1
#
_cell.length_a   1.000
_cell.length_b   1.000
_cell.length_c   1.000
_cell.angle_alpha   90.00
_cell.angle_beta   90.00
_cell.angle_gamma   90.00
#
_symmetry.space_group_name_H-M   'P 1'
#
loop_
_entity.id
_entity.type
_entity.pdbx_description
1 polymer ?
#
loop_
_entity_poly.entity_id
_entity_poly.type
_entity_poly.pdbx_seq_one_letter_code
_entity_poly.pdbx_strand_id
1 'polypeptide(L)'
;MDWVTLGGILTTVASLVGIAIKLARDNSGLKAEMKALSKEREMEHERLSKEHDGLYKDHLSIKDDTRYISDEMKYEKMARKNLYKNSTKAKEILETMDLMKEVVLQNSRLTEEVTRLKFENQELSKPKQNNELDKVLRILGRIEGQLASLEGYRGTEEVQVVLKRVESELLELNN
;
A
#
# COMPACT_ATOMS: atom_id res chain seq x y z
N MET A 1 31.79 104.45 -65.72
CA MET A 1 31.70 103.45 -64.63
C MET A 1 33.13 103.11 -64.26
N ASP A 2 33.52 103.33 -63.01
CA ASP A 2 34.92 103.17 -62.61
C ASP A 2 35.28 101.67 -62.55
N TRP A 3 36.49 101.30 -62.97
CA TRP A 3 36.94 99.90 -63.01
C TRP A 3 36.84 99.21 -61.64
N VAL A 4 36.95 100.00 -60.57
CA VAL A 4 36.82 99.58 -59.17
C VAL A 4 35.39 99.11 -58.84
N THR A 5 34.35 99.79 -59.36
CA THR A 5 32.95 99.42 -59.10
C THR A 5 32.56 98.12 -59.80
N LEU A 6 33.03 97.92 -61.03
CA LEU A 6 32.83 96.67 -61.78
C LEU A 6 33.55 95.49 -61.10
N GLY A 7 34.76 95.70 -60.58
CA GLY A 7 35.48 94.70 -59.80
C GLY A 7 34.73 94.28 -58.52
N GLY A 8 34.12 95.24 -57.80
CA GLY A 8 33.31 94.96 -56.60
C GLY A 8 32.04 94.15 -56.85
N ILE A 9 31.38 94.35 -58.00
CA ILE A 9 30.21 93.54 -58.41
C ILE A 9 30.65 92.11 -58.78
N LEU A 10 31.78 91.96 -59.47
CA LEU A 10 32.28 90.65 -59.88
C LEU A 10 32.67 89.78 -58.67
N THR A 11 33.31 90.36 -57.65
CA THR A 11 33.71 89.64 -56.43
C THR A 11 32.51 89.19 -55.59
N THR A 12 31.46 90.00 -55.50
CA THR A 12 30.22 89.62 -54.81
C THR A 12 29.47 88.51 -55.54
N VAL A 13 29.39 88.56 -56.88
CA VAL A 13 28.80 87.47 -57.68
C VAL A 13 29.61 86.18 -57.53
N ALA A 14 30.94 86.23 -57.59
CA ALA A 14 31.79 85.05 -57.42
C ALA A 14 31.64 84.43 -56.01
N SER A 15 31.52 85.26 -54.97
CA SER A 15 31.27 84.80 -53.60
C SER A 15 29.92 84.07 -53.48
N LEU A 16 28.85 84.63 -54.05
CA LEU A 16 27.52 84.01 -54.05
C LEU A 16 27.51 82.67 -54.80
N VAL A 17 28.20 82.58 -55.94
CA VAL A 17 28.36 81.32 -56.69
C VAL A 17 29.12 80.28 -55.87
N GLY A 18 30.19 80.68 -55.18
CA GLY A 18 30.95 79.80 -54.29
C GLY A 18 30.11 79.24 -53.14
N ILE A 19 29.27 80.08 -52.52
CA ILE A 19 28.32 79.68 -51.47
C ILE A 19 27.27 78.72 -52.04
N ALA A 20 26.71 78.99 -53.22
CA ALA A 20 25.72 78.12 -53.84
C ALA A 20 26.28 76.72 -54.17
N ILE A 21 27.51 76.64 -54.68
CA ILE A 21 28.20 75.37 -54.94
C ILE A 21 28.43 74.60 -53.63
N LYS A 22 28.88 75.28 -52.57
CA LYS A 22 29.09 74.66 -51.27
C LYS A 22 27.79 74.12 -50.68
N LEU A 23 26.71 74.89 -50.73
CA LEU A 23 25.38 74.46 -50.28
C LEU A 23 24.86 73.27 -51.09
N ALA A 24 25.06 73.24 -52.40
CA ALA A 24 24.67 72.10 -53.23
C ALA A 24 25.45 70.82 -52.83
N ARG A 25 26.75 70.96 -52.57
CA ARG A 25 27.59 69.85 -52.09
C ARG A 25 27.14 69.36 -50.72
N ASP A 26 26.95 70.25 -49.76
CA ASP A 26 26.52 69.90 -48.40
C ASP A 26 25.13 69.24 -48.41
N ASN A 27 24.19 69.75 -49.21
CA ASN A 27 22.87 69.11 -49.40
C ASN A 27 22.97 67.71 -50.02
N SER A 28 23.87 67.51 -50.99
CA SER A 28 24.10 66.18 -51.56
C SER A 28 24.70 65.21 -50.55
N GLY A 29 25.61 65.68 -49.69
CA GLY A 29 26.19 64.91 -48.59
C GLY A 29 25.13 64.49 -47.57
N LEU A 30 24.33 65.45 -47.10
CA LEU A 30 23.20 65.20 -46.20
C LEU A 30 22.20 64.19 -46.78
N LYS A 31 21.90 64.29 -48.09
CA LYS A 31 21.01 63.32 -48.76
C LYS A 31 21.60 61.91 -48.79
N ALA A 32 22.92 61.77 -48.92
CA ALA A 32 23.59 60.48 -48.88
C ALA A 32 23.58 59.88 -47.46
N GLU A 33 23.88 60.68 -46.45
CA GLU A 33 23.81 60.28 -45.04
C GLU A 33 22.39 59.87 -44.64
N MET A 34 21.38 60.65 -45.03
CA MET A 34 19.98 60.33 -44.75
C MET A 34 19.57 58.99 -45.38
N LYS A 35 20.02 58.70 -46.60
CA LYS A 35 19.78 57.39 -47.24
C LYS A 35 20.49 56.24 -46.52
N ALA A 36 21.74 56.46 -46.09
CA ALA A 36 22.49 55.47 -45.35
C ALA A 36 21.81 55.13 -44.02
N LEU A 37 21.41 56.15 -43.25
CA LEU A 37 20.68 56.00 -41.99
C LEU A 37 19.31 55.33 -42.18
N SER A 38 18.57 55.69 -43.24
CA SER A 38 17.29 55.06 -43.54
C SER A 38 17.47 53.56 -43.82
N LYS A 39 18.50 53.19 -44.58
CA LYS A 39 18.80 51.79 -44.88
C LYS A 39 19.25 51.02 -43.63
N GLU A 40 20.06 51.63 -42.78
CA GLU A 40 20.48 51.03 -41.51
C GLU A 40 19.29 50.75 -40.59
N ARG A 41 18.39 51.74 -40.44
CA ARG A 41 17.11 51.59 -39.73
C ARG A 41 16.25 50.45 -40.25
N GLU A 42 16.12 50.33 -41.57
CA GLU A 42 15.35 49.24 -42.19
C GLU A 42 15.95 47.87 -41.87
N MET A 43 17.28 47.73 -41.98
CA MET A 43 17.98 46.49 -41.65
C MET A 43 17.88 46.14 -40.16
N GLU A 44 17.96 47.13 -39.26
CA GLU A 44 17.75 46.93 -37.83
C GLU A 44 16.32 46.49 -37.52
N HIS A 45 15.32 47.14 -38.12
CA HIS A 45 13.92 46.75 -37.95
C HIS A 45 13.66 45.32 -38.45
N GLU A 46 14.22 44.94 -39.60
CA GLU A 46 14.09 43.58 -40.12
C GLU A 46 14.73 42.55 -39.18
N ARG A 47 15.91 42.85 -38.62
CA ARG A 47 16.60 41.98 -37.64
C ARG A 47 15.78 41.83 -36.37
N LEU A 48 15.32 42.94 -35.80
CA LEU A 48 14.52 42.95 -34.57
C LEU A 48 13.21 42.19 -34.76
N SER A 49 12.56 42.32 -35.92
CA SER A 49 11.34 41.57 -36.24
C SER A 49 11.61 40.07 -36.27
N LYS A 50 12.71 39.63 -36.90
CA LYS A 50 13.07 38.20 -36.94
C LYS A 50 13.41 37.65 -35.56
N GLU A 51 14.12 38.43 -34.74
CA GLU A 51 14.45 38.05 -33.37
C GLU A 51 13.19 37.94 -32.51
N HIS A 52 12.26 38.89 -32.64
CA HIS A 52 10.97 38.86 -31.96
C HIS A 52 10.14 37.62 -32.36
N ASP A 53 10.08 37.30 -33.65
CA ASP A 53 9.36 36.11 -34.14
C ASP A 53 9.99 34.81 -33.63
N GLY A 54 11.32 34.75 -33.56
CA GLY A 54 12.05 33.61 -32.97
C GLY A 54 11.71 33.47 -31.49
N LEU A 55 11.85 34.55 -30.73
CA LEU A 55 11.57 34.56 -29.29
C LEU A 55 10.10 34.23 -28.97
N TYR A 56 9.17 34.69 -29.80
CA TYR A 56 7.76 34.37 -29.65
C TYR A 56 7.50 32.86 -29.82
N LYS A 57 8.11 32.23 -30.84
CA LYS A 57 8.01 30.78 -31.06
C LYS A 57 8.63 29.99 -29.90
N ASP A 58 9.79 30.41 -29.41
CA ASP A 58 10.45 29.77 -28.28
C ASP A 58 9.57 29.87 -27.02
N HIS A 59 8.97 31.04 -26.77
CA HIS A 59 8.06 31.22 -25.65
C HIS A 59 6.83 30.32 -25.74
N LEU A 60 6.26 30.10 -26.93
CA LEU A 60 5.17 29.16 -27.12
C LEU A 60 5.61 27.72 -26.83
N SER A 61 6.77 27.31 -27.35
CA SER A 61 7.32 25.97 -27.09
C SER A 61 7.55 25.72 -25.59
N ILE A 62 8.19 26.68 -24.90
CA ILE A 62 8.44 26.60 -23.45
C ILE A 62 7.13 26.48 -22.68
N LYS A 63 6.09 27.22 -23.08
CA LYS A 63 4.78 27.16 -22.44
C LYS A 63 4.14 25.79 -22.59
N ASP A 64 4.23 25.19 -23.77
CA ASP A 64 3.69 23.85 -24.03
C ASP A 64 4.46 22.77 -23.27
N ASP A 65 5.79 22.84 -23.26
CA ASP A 65 6.64 21.94 -22.47
C ASP A 65 6.34 22.05 -20.97
N THR A 66 6.19 23.28 -20.47
CA THR A 66 5.85 23.54 -19.06
C THR A 66 4.48 22.95 -18.70
N ARG A 67 3.49 23.07 -19.60
CA ARG A 67 2.17 22.47 -19.40
C ARG A 67 2.28 20.95 -19.36
N TYR A 68 2.99 20.34 -20.30
CA TYR A 68 3.20 18.90 -20.33
C TYR A 68 3.86 18.39 -19.04
N ILE A 69 4.95 19.01 -18.61
CA ILE A 69 5.64 18.67 -17.37
C ILE A 69 4.70 18.81 -16.17
N SER A 70 3.90 19.88 -16.11
CA SER A 70 2.93 20.09 -15.04
C SER A 70 1.89 18.97 -14.94
N ASP A 71 1.39 18.51 -16.09
CA ASP A 71 0.39 17.45 -16.14
C ASP A 71 0.99 16.09 -15.76
N GLU A 72 2.17 15.74 -16.27
CA GLU A 72 2.91 14.53 -15.84
C GLU A 72 3.20 14.53 -14.34
N MET A 73 3.60 15.67 -13.77
CA MET A 73 3.83 15.78 -12.32
C MET A 73 2.55 15.55 -11.50
N LYS A 74 1.36 15.94 -12.00
CA LYS A 74 0.08 15.66 -11.34
C LYS A 74 -0.24 14.16 -11.39
N TYR A 75 0.00 13.51 -12.52
CA TYR A 75 -0.17 12.07 -12.66
C TYR A 75 0.74 11.31 -11.71
N GLU A 76 2.04 11.64 -11.68
CA GLU A 76 3.01 11.03 -10.77
C GLU A 76 2.64 11.24 -9.30
N LYS A 77 2.17 12.44 -8.92
CA LYS A 77 1.69 12.71 -7.55
C LYS A 77 0.51 11.82 -7.18
N MET A 78 -0.42 11.56 -8.10
CA MET A 78 -1.55 10.67 -7.86
C MET A 78 -1.10 9.20 -7.76
N ALA A 79 -0.19 8.77 -8.63
CA ALA A 79 0.41 7.43 -8.61
C ALA A 79 1.13 7.17 -7.26
N ARG A 80 1.96 8.10 -6.79
CA ARG A 80 2.61 8.01 -5.48
C ARG A 80 1.62 7.94 -4.33
N LYS A 81 0.55 8.74 -4.36
CA LYS A 81 -0.50 8.68 -3.33
C LYS A 81 -1.17 7.30 -3.28
N ASN A 82 -1.41 6.69 -4.44
CA ASN A 82 -1.96 5.34 -4.52
C ASN A 82 -0.96 4.29 -4.00
N LEU A 83 0.32 4.41 -4.35
CA LEU A 83 1.37 3.55 -3.82
C LEU A 83 1.47 3.61 -2.29
N TYR A 84 1.44 4.81 -1.70
CA TYR A 84 1.47 4.94 -0.24
C TYR A 84 0.26 4.27 0.43
N LYS A 85 -0.96 4.47 -0.10
CA LYS A 85 -2.15 3.78 0.40
C LYS A 85 -2.01 2.26 0.31
N ASN A 86 -1.48 1.76 -0.81
CA ASN A 86 -1.25 0.33 -0.99
C ASN A 86 -0.17 -0.20 -0.04
N SER A 87 0.89 0.58 0.23
CA SER A 87 1.92 0.23 1.20
C SER A 87 1.38 0.17 2.63
N THR A 88 0.51 1.10 3.01
CA THR A 88 -0.17 1.05 4.32
C THR A 88 -1.05 -0.19 4.44
N LYS A 89 -1.87 -0.48 3.43
CA LYS A 89 -2.68 -1.70 3.39
C LYS A 89 -1.83 -2.97 3.42
N ALA A 90 -0.68 -2.99 2.73
CA ALA A 90 0.23 -4.13 2.76
C ALA A 90 0.79 -4.37 4.17
N LYS A 91 1.10 -3.30 4.92
CA LYS A 91 1.50 -3.41 6.32
C LYS A 91 0.39 -4.02 7.20
N GLU A 92 -0.85 -3.54 7.05
CA GLU A 92 -2.02 -4.09 7.77
C GLU A 92 -2.26 -5.57 7.45
N ILE A 93 -2.09 -5.98 6.18
CA ILE A 93 -2.20 -7.38 5.75
C ILE A 93 -1.12 -8.24 6.40
N LEU A 94 0.12 -7.76 6.47
CA LEU A 94 1.21 -8.49 7.12
C LEU A 94 0.99 -8.64 8.62
N GLU A 95 0.58 -7.57 9.32
CA GLU A 95 0.22 -7.62 10.74
C GLU A 95 -0.93 -8.62 11.00
N THR A 96 -1.95 -8.62 10.14
CA THR A 96 -3.06 -9.58 10.21
C THR A 96 -2.59 -11.01 9.94
N MET A 97 -1.69 -11.21 8.98
CA MET A 97 -1.13 -12.51 8.64
C MET A 97 -0.32 -13.10 9.80
N ASP A 98 0.47 -12.28 10.49
CA ASP A 98 1.24 -12.73 11.65
C ASP A 98 0.32 -13.11 12.82
N LEU A 99 -0.77 -12.36 13.05
CA LEU A 99 -1.81 -12.77 13.99
C LEU A 99 -2.47 -14.10 13.58
N MET A 100 -2.79 -14.27 12.30
CA MET A 100 -3.38 -15.51 11.80
C MET A 100 -2.45 -16.71 11.98
N LYS A 101 -1.13 -16.56 11.78
CA LYS A 101 -0.16 -17.63 12.06
C LYS A 101 -0.21 -18.06 13.52
N GLU A 102 -0.26 -17.11 14.45
CA GLU A 102 -0.37 -17.41 15.87
C GLU A 102 -1.67 -18.15 16.19
N VAL A 103 -2.80 -17.71 15.63
CA VAL A 103 -4.10 -18.40 15.79
C VAL A 103 -4.05 -19.83 15.25
N VAL A 104 -3.42 -20.07 14.10
CA VAL A 104 -3.28 -21.42 13.54
C VAL A 104 -2.42 -22.30 14.45
N LEU A 105 -1.32 -21.79 14.99
CA LEU A 105 -0.48 -22.52 15.94
C LEU A 105 -1.25 -22.86 17.23
N GLN A 106 -2.01 -21.91 17.77
CA GLN A 106 -2.85 -22.13 18.93
C GLN A 106 -3.94 -23.18 18.65
N ASN A 107 -4.60 -23.12 17.50
CA ASN A 107 -5.59 -24.12 17.08
C ASN A 107 -4.98 -25.52 16.95
N SER A 108 -3.75 -25.64 16.46
CA SER A 108 -3.02 -26.92 16.40
C SER A 108 -2.83 -27.49 17.80
N ARG A 109 -2.33 -26.67 18.75
CA ARG A 109 -2.13 -27.09 20.15
C ARG A 109 -3.44 -27.48 20.83
N LEU A 110 -4.50 -26.70 20.63
CA LEU A 110 -5.83 -27.02 21.13
C LEU A 110 -6.36 -28.34 20.54
N THR A 111 -6.11 -28.60 19.26
CA THR A 111 -6.54 -29.86 18.61
C THR A 111 -5.82 -31.06 19.21
N GLU A 112 -4.51 -30.95 19.47
CA GLU A 112 -3.73 -31.99 20.16
C GLU A 112 -4.26 -32.23 21.58
N GLU A 113 -4.52 -31.17 22.33
CA GLU A 113 -5.06 -31.23 23.68
C GLU A 113 -6.46 -31.84 23.73
N VAL A 114 -7.36 -31.42 22.83
CA VAL A 114 -8.70 -32.01 22.69
C VAL A 114 -8.61 -33.49 22.36
N THR A 115 -7.69 -33.88 21.49
CA THR A 115 -7.48 -35.30 21.13
C THR A 115 -6.98 -36.10 22.33
N ARG A 116 -6.00 -35.56 23.07
CA ARG A 116 -5.49 -36.16 24.32
C ARG A 116 -6.60 -36.34 25.36
N LEU A 117 -7.33 -35.27 25.65
CA LEU A 117 -8.43 -35.28 26.63
C LEU A 117 -9.57 -36.22 26.21
N LYS A 118 -9.86 -36.32 24.91
CA LYS A 118 -10.84 -37.28 24.38
C LYS A 118 -10.40 -38.72 24.63
N PHE A 119 -9.12 -39.03 24.42
CA PHE A 119 -8.56 -40.35 24.72
C PHE A 119 -8.62 -40.65 26.22
N GLU A 120 -8.16 -39.73 27.07
CA GLU A 120 -8.22 -39.87 28.54
C GLU A 120 -9.65 -40.09 29.04
N ASN A 121 -10.62 -39.31 28.54
CA ASN A 121 -12.04 -39.51 28.89
C ASN A 121 -12.59 -40.85 28.41
N GLN A 122 -12.16 -41.33 27.25
CA GLN A 122 -12.56 -42.66 26.76
C GLN A 122 -12.02 -43.76 27.66
N GLU A 123 -10.77 -43.66 28.12
CA GLU A 123 -10.18 -44.60 29.09
C GLU A 123 -10.91 -44.54 30.44
N LEU A 124 -11.22 -43.35 30.95
CA LEU A 124 -11.96 -43.17 32.20
C LEU A 124 -13.41 -43.66 32.13
N SER A 125 -14.04 -43.57 30.96
CA SER A 125 -15.39 -44.06 30.72
C SER A 125 -15.47 -45.58 30.61
N LYS A 126 -14.34 -46.29 30.49
CA LYS A 126 -14.37 -47.75 30.53
C LYS A 126 -14.85 -48.17 31.93
N PRO A 127 -15.80 -49.10 32.03
CA PRO A 127 -16.23 -49.60 33.32
C PRO A 127 -14.99 -50.15 34.04
N LYS A 128 -14.65 -49.55 35.19
CA LYS A 128 -13.63 -50.13 36.06
C LYS A 128 -14.16 -51.50 36.49
N GLN A 129 -13.52 -52.56 36.01
CA GLN A 129 -13.77 -53.90 36.51
C GLN A 129 -13.46 -53.90 38.01
N ASN A 130 -14.52 -53.83 38.81
CA ASN A 130 -14.41 -54.03 40.25
C ASN A 130 -14.61 -55.52 40.51
N ASN A 131 -13.54 -56.28 40.27
CA ASN A 131 -13.54 -57.74 40.43
C ASN A 131 -13.98 -58.15 41.84
N GLU A 132 -13.73 -57.31 42.84
CA GLU A 132 -14.21 -57.53 44.21
C GLU A 132 -15.72 -57.34 44.33
N LEU A 133 -16.29 -56.30 43.72
CA LEU A 133 -17.75 -56.12 43.68
C LEU A 133 -18.44 -57.27 42.92
N ASP A 134 -17.87 -57.70 41.79
CA ASP A 134 -18.40 -58.84 41.03
C ASP A 134 -18.32 -60.15 41.81
N LYS A 135 -17.22 -60.37 42.56
CA LYS A 135 -17.06 -61.50 43.47
C LYS A 135 -18.11 -61.46 44.58
N VAL A 136 -18.28 -60.30 45.21
CA VAL A 136 -19.27 -60.09 46.28
C VAL A 136 -20.69 -60.34 45.78
N LEU A 137 -21.07 -59.76 44.63
CA LEU A 137 -22.40 -59.96 44.03
C LEU A 137 -22.66 -61.42 43.68
N ARG A 138 -21.64 -62.14 43.17
CA ARG A 138 -21.76 -63.58 42.88
C ARG A 138 -22.00 -64.39 44.14
N ILE A 139 -21.28 -64.11 45.21
CA ILE A 139 -21.45 -64.82 46.49
C ILE A 139 -22.83 -64.50 47.09
N LEU A 140 -23.24 -63.23 47.10
CA LEU A 140 -24.58 -62.83 47.55
C LEU A 140 -25.69 -63.54 46.79
N GLY A 141 -25.59 -63.66 45.46
CA GLY A 141 -26.58 -64.38 44.65
C GLY A 141 -26.66 -65.89 44.97
N ARG A 142 -25.54 -66.53 45.34
CA ARG A 142 -25.55 -67.93 45.80
C ARG A 142 -26.22 -68.07 47.17
N ILE A 143 -25.93 -67.16 48.09
CA ILE A 143 -26.57 -67.09 49.41
C ILE A 143 -28.09 -66.89 49.26
N GLU A 144 -28.52 -65.94 48.42
CA GLU A 144 -29.95 -65.69 48.15
C GLU A 144 -30.64 -66.95 47.59
N GLY A 145 -30.03 -67.63 46.61
CA GLY A 145 -30.58 -68.87 46.06
C GLY A 145 -30.68 -70.00 47.09
N GLN A 146 -29.69 -70.12 47.99
CA GLN A 146 -29.71 -71.08 49.09
C GLN A 146 -30.80 -70.76 50.10
N LEU A 147 -30.94 -69.49 50.48
CA LEU A 147 -32.00 -69.04 51.39
C LEU A 147 -33.40 -69.21 50.79
N ALA A 148 -33.59 -68.93 49.50
CA ALA A 148 -34.86 -69.16 48.81
C ALA A 148 -35.27 -70.64 48.81
N SER A 149 -34.31 -71.56 48.78
CA SER A 149 -34.60 -73.00 48.88
C SER A 149 -35.15 -73.41 50.26
N LEU A 150 -34.96 -72.59 51.30
CA LEU A 150 -35.46 -72.86 52.65
C LEU A 150 -36.98 -72.88 52.74
N GLU A 151 -37.68 -72.13 51.90
CA GLU A 151 -39.15 -72.09 51.88
C GLU A 151 -39.78 -73.46 51.53
N GLY A 152 -39.03 -74.37 50.89
CA GLY A 152 -39.50 -75.69 50.47
C GLY A 152 -39.24 -76.85 51.44
N TYR A 153 -38.40 -76.66 52.47
CA TYR A 153 -38.03 -77.75 53.39
C TYR A 153 -39.02 -77.92 54.54
N ARG A 154 -39.25 -79.18 54.95
CA ARG A 154 -40.16 -79.54 56.05
C ARG A 154 -39.42 -80.09 57.28
N GLY A 155 -38.14 -80.44 57.16
CA GLY A 155 -37.31 -81.00 58.23
C GLY A 155 -36.20 -80.06 58.71
N THR A 156 -35.84 -80.17 60.00
CA THR A 156 -34.79 -79.35 60.63
C THR A 156 -33.39 -79.69 60.15
N GLU A 157 -33.12 -80.94 59.78
CA GLU A 157 -31.81 -81.38 59.27
C GLU A 157 -31.49 -80.78 57.89
N GLU A 158 -32.49 -80.72 57.01
CA GLU A 158 -32.36 -80.16 55.65
C GLU A 158 -32.07 -78.65 55.72
N VAL A 159 -32.79 -77.94 56.60
CA VAL A 159 -32.54 -76.52 56.90
C VAL A 159 -31.13 -76.30 57.43
N GLN A 160 -30.65 -77.18 58.33
CA GLN A 160 -29.33 -77.05 58.94
C GLN A 160 -28.18 -77.23 57.93
N VAL A 161 -28.35 -78.12 56.95
CA VAL A 161 -27.38 -78.33 55.86
C VAL A 161 -27.28 -77.09 54.97
N VAL A 162 -28.41 -76.46 54.64
CA VAL A 162 -28.44 -75.23 53.84
C VAL A 162 -27.82 -74.06 54.61
N LEU A 163 -28.14 -73.90 55.90
CA LEU A 163 -27.56 -72.84 56.74
C LEU A 163 -26.04 -72.95 56.87
N LYS A 164 -25.49 -74.17 57.01
CA LYS A 164 -24.02 -74.38 57.02
C LYS A 164 -23.36 -73.97 55.69
N ARG A 165 -24.07 -74.13 54.58
CA ARG A 165 -23.58 -73.74 53.25
C ARG A 165 -23.54 -72.23 53.10
N VAL A 166 -24.61 -71.55 53.55
CA VAL A 166 -24.67 -70.07 53.61
C VAL A 166 -23.57 -69.51 54.51
N GLU A 167 -23.34 -70.13 55.66
CA GLU A 167 -22.26 -69.73 56.59
C GLU A 167 -20.88 -69.83 55.94
N SER A 168 -20.60 -70.92 55.21
CA SER A 168 -19.34 -71.08 54.47
C SER A 168 -19.15 -69.98 53.40
N GLU A 169 -20.22 -69.63 52.68
CA GLU A 169 -20.17 -68.59 51.66
C GLU A 169 -20.02 -67.18 52.27
N LEU A 170 -20.58 -66.92 53.46
CA LEU A 170 -20.35 -65.69 54.21
C LEU A 170 -18.90 -65.57 54.70
N LEU A 171 -18.25 -66.68 55.07
CA LEU A 171 -16.83 -66.68 55.43
C LEU A 171 -15.93 -66.40 54.23
N GLU A 172 -16.33 -66.81 53.01
CA GLU A 172 -15.65 -66.44 51.77
C GLU A 172 -15.75 -64.94 51.44
N LEU A 173 -16.72 -64.22 51.99
CA LEU A 173 -16.85 -62.75 51.88
C LEU A 173 -15.97 -62.00 52.89
N ASN A 174 -15.62 -62.62 54.01
CA ASN A 174 -14.89 -61.98 55.11
C ASN A 174 -13.37 -62.18 55.04
N ASN A 175 -12.88 -62.96 54.05
CA ASN A 175 -11.47 -63.22 53.74
C ASN A 175 -11.09 -62.60 52.38
#